data_AF-A0A9X8VBC8-F1
#
_entry.id   AF-A0A9X8VBC8-F1
#
_cell.length_a   1.000
_cell.length_b   1.000
_cell.length_c   1.000
_cell.angle_alpha   90.00
_cell.angle_beta   90.00
_cell.angle_gamma   90.00
#
_symmetry.space_group_name_H-M   'P 1'
#
loop_
_entity.id
_entity.type
_entity.pdbx_description
1 polymer ?
#
loop_
_entity_poly.entity_id
_entity_poly.type
_entity_poly.pdbx_seq_one_letter_code
_entity_poly.pdbx_strand_id
1 'polypeptide(L)'
;TLLEIAKAAGKATGNVSTAELQDATPAALVSHVTSRKCYGPEETSEKCAANALENGGRGSITEQLLKTRADVTLGGGAKSFNQLAKSGEWQGKSLKDQAAAQGYQWVSNADELQAVTLANQ
;
A
#
# COMPACT_ATOMS: atom_id res chain seq x y z
N THR A 1 12.48 -6.77 1.77
CA THR A 1 12.77 -6.38 0.37
C THR A 1 13.93 -5.39 0.38
N LEU A 2 14.53 -5.08 -0.77
CA LEU A 2 15.59 -4.05 -0.82
C LEU A 2 15.08 -2.69 -0.33
N LEU A 3 13.81 -2.36 -0.62
CA LEU A 3 13.16 -1.14 -0.14
C LEU A 3 13.04 -1.13 1.39
N GLU A 4 12.56 -2.22 2.00
CA GLU A 4 12.50 -2.35 3.47
C GLU A 4 13.90 -2.22 4.12
N ILE A 5 14.95 -2.79 3.50
CA ILE A 5 16.35 -2.67 3.97
C ILE A 5 16.84 -1.23 3.88
N ALA A 6 16.61 -0.56 2.74
CA ALA A 6 17.00 0.84 2.55
C ALA A 6 16.32 1.76 3.58
N LYS A 7 15.02 1.56 3.81
CA LYS A 7 14.25 2.26 4.83
C LYS A 7 14.82 2.02 6.25
N ALA A 8 15.08 0.77 6.61
CA ALA A 8 15.67 0.44 7.91
C ALA A 8 17.08 1.04 8.11
N ALA A 9 17.81 1.27 7.01
CA ALA A 9 19.12 1.93 7.01
C ALA A 9 19.03 3.48 6.99
N GLY A 10 17.84 4.06 7.18
CA GLY A 10 17.62 5.51 7.19
C GLY A 10 17.78 6.17 5.80
N LYS A 11 17.63 5.40 4.72
CA LYS A 11 17.62 5.93 3.35
C LYS A 11 16.20 6.24 2.91
N ALA A 12 16.07 7.29 2.10
CA ALA A 12 14.83 7.57 1.37
C ALA A 12 14.55 6.45 0.36
N THR A 13 13.25 6.20 0.13
CA THR A 13 12.74 5.10 -0.67
C THR A 13 11.63 5.58 -1.61
N GLY A 14 11.71 5.13 -2.87
CA GLY A 14 10.75 5.47 -3.92
C GLY A 14 10.33 4.25 -4.73
N ASN A 15 9.06 4.19 -5.10
CA ASN A 15 8.50 3.14 -5.95
C ASN A 15 7.50 3.76 -6.94
N VAL A 16 7.84 3.76 -8.23
CA VAL A 16 7.05 4.43 -9.27
C VAL A 16 6.74 3.45 -10.40
N SER A 17 5.49 3.41 -10.82
CA SER A 17 5.03 2.56 -11.92
C SER A 17 3.92 3.22 -12.72
N THR A 18 3.80 2.86 -13.99
CA THR A 18 2.62 3.17 -14.80
C THR A 18 1.48 2.15 -14.61
N ALA A 19 1.79 0.99 -14.02
CA ALA A 19 0.80 -0.01 -13.68
C ALA A 19 0.04 0.37 -12.40
N GLU A 20 -0.93 -0.46 -12.03
CA GLU A 20 -1.52 -0.40 -10.69
C GLU A 20 -0.46 -0.73 -9.64
N LEU A 21 -0.43 0.00 -8.52
CA LEU A 21 0.56 -0.19 -7.45
C LEU A 21 0.52 -1.59 -6.81
N GLN A 22 -0.60 -2.29 -6.93
CA GLN A 22 -0.77 -3.66 -6.46
C GLN A 22 -0.27 -4.71 -7.45
N ASP A 23 0.06 -4.32 -8.69
CA ASP A 23 0.62 -5.26 -9.65
C ASP A 23 2.00 -5.75 -9.21
N ALA A 24 2.40 -6.93 -9.69
CA ALA A 24 3.51 -7.69 -9.12
C ALA A 24 4.82 -6.88 -9.04
N THR A 25 5.15 -6.09 -10.06
CA THR A 25 6.42 -5.35 -10.12
C THR A 25 6.55 -4.32 -8.98
N PRO A 26 5.64 -3.35 -8.81
CA PRO A 26 5.70 -2.46 -7.65
C PRO A 26 5.42 -3.18 -6.32
N ALA A 27 4.50 -4.15 -6.29
CA ALA A 27 4.10 -4.84 -5.06
C ALA A 27 5.23 -5.67 -4.44
N ALA A 28 6.13 -6.23 -5.25
CA ALA A 28 7.25 -7.05 -4.78
C ALA A 28 8.22 -6.29 -3.86
N LEU A 29 8.23 -4.96 -3.90
CA LEU A 29 9.07 -4.13 -3.04
C LEU A 29 8.43 -3.85 -1.67
N VAL A 30 7.13 -4.04 -1.51
CA VAL A 30 6.36 -3.55 -0.36
C VAL A 30 5.43 -4.57 0.29
N SER A 31 5.32 -5.78 -0.26
CA SER A 31 4.36 -6.78 0.21
C SER A 31 4.91 -8.20 0.16
N HIS A 32 4.39 -9.04 1.06
CA HIS A 32 4.71 -10.45 1.16
C HIS A 32 3.40 -11.24 1.19
N VAL A 33 3.01 -11.79 0.04
CA VAL A 33 1.75 -12.53 -0.15
C VAL A 33 1.98 -13.80 -0.95
N THR A 34 1.15 -14.82 -0.73
CA THR A 34 1.26 -16.11 -1.44
C THR A 34 0.76 -16.07 -2.87
N SER A 35 -0.02 -15.05 -3.24
CA SER A 35 -0.52 -14.83 -4.59
C SER A 35 -0.54 -13.35 -4.94
N ARG A 36 -0.08 -13.02 -6.15
CA ARG A 36 -0.14 -11.64 -6.68
C ARG A 36 -1.56 -11.09 -6.79
N LYS A 37 -2.60 -11.93 -6.70
CA LYS A 37 -4.00 -11.50 -6.81
C LYS A 37 -4.57 -10.89 -5.53
N CYS A 38 -3.80 -10.84 -4.44
CA CYS A 38 -4.25 -10.40 -3.13
C CYS A 38 -4.14 -8.88 -2.97
N TYR A 39 -4.80 -8.16 -3.89
CA TYR A 39 -4.72 -6.71 -4.07
C TYR A 39 -5.25 -5.95 -2.86
N GLY A 40 -6.49 -6.21 -2.45
CA GLY A 40 -7.12 -5.62 -1.27
C GLY A 40 -7.66 -6.67 -0.30
N PRO A 41 -8.30 -6.23 0.80
CA PRO A 41 -8.87 -7.11 1.82
C PRO A 41 -9.85 -8.14 1.27
N GLU A 42 -10.64 -7.82 0.24
CA GLU A 42 -11.60 -8.75 -0.35
C GLU A 42 -10.92 -9.95 -1.00
N GLU A 43 -10.00 -9.71 -1.94
CA GLU A 43 -9.30 -10.78 -2.66
C GLU A 43 -8.35 -11.55 -1.74
N THR A 44 -7.81 -10.89 -0.72
CA THR A 44 -6.88 -11.52 0.23
C THR A 44 -7.60 -12.55 1.10
N SER A 45 -8.82 -12.27 1.59
CA SER A 45 -9.60 -13.27 2.33
C SER A 45 -9.91 -14.51 1.48
N GLU A 46 -10.21 -14.30 0.19
CA GLU A 46 -10.59 -15.37 -0.73
C GLU A 46 -9.39 -16.21 -1.19
N LYS A 47 -8.27 -15.55 -1.54
CA LYS A 47 -7.16 -16.18 -2.29
C LYS A 47 -5.87 -16.32 -1.49
N CYS A 48 -5.73 -15.58 -0.39
CA CYS A 48 -4.55 -15.58 0.48
C CYS A 48 -4.97 -15.63 1.95
N ALA A 49 -5.79 -16.60 2.35
CA ALA A 49 -6.33 -16.69 3.71
C ALA A 49 -5.26 -16.59 4.81
N ALA A 50 -4.05 -17.14 4.60
CA ALA A 50 -2.94 -17.04 5.54
C ALA A 50 -2.31 -15.64 5.63
N ASN A 51 -2.47 -14.80 4.59
CA ASN A 51 -2.04 -13.41 4.63
C ASN A 51 -3.13 -12.46 5.14
N ALA A 52 -4.41 -12.85 5.11
CA ALA A 52 -5.53 -11.99 5.49
C ALA A 52 -5.38 -11.45 6.93
N LEU A 53 -5.63 -10.16 7.12
CA LEU A 53 -5.39 -9.46 8.39
C LEU A 53 -6.30 -9.98 9.50
N GLU A 54 -7.56 -10.27 9.17
CA GLU A 54 -8.56 -10.86 10.08
C GLU A 54 -8.19 -12.29 10.54
N ASN A 55 -7.30 -12.97 9.81
CA ASN A 55 -6.77 -14.28 10.17
C ASN A 55 -5.41 -14.19 10.88
N GLY A 56 -4.97 -12.99 11.27
CA GLY A 56 -3.68 -12.75 11.91
C GLY A 56 -2.49 -12.66 10.95
N GLY A 57 -2.74 -12.61 9.63
CA GLY A 57 -1.71 -12.40 8.62
C GLY A 57 -1.24 -10.95 8.52
N ARG A 58 -0.37 -10.66 7.54
CA ARG A 58 0.21 -9.32 7.32
C ARG A 58 -0.71 -8.35 6.57
N GLY A 59 -1.84 -8.83 6.06
CA GLY A 59 -2.78 -8.10 5.21
C GLY A 59 -2.52 -8.29 3.71
N SER A 60 -3.40 -7.68 2.93
CA SER A 60 -3.34 -7.54 1.48
C SER A 60 -2.12 -6.77 1.00
N ILE A 61 -1.88 -6.78 -0.32
CA ILE A 61 -0.84 -5.95 -0.94
C ILE A 61 -1.04 -4.47 -0.60
N THR A 62 -2.27 -3.96 -0.66
CA THR A 62 -2.55 -2.54 -0.35
C THR A 62 -2.33 -2.20 1.13
N GLU A 63 -2.74 -3.06 2.05
CA GLU A 63 -2.47 -2.87 3.49
C GLU A 63 -0.96 -2.91 3.80
N GLN A 64 -0.22 -3.83 3.18
CA GLN A 64 1.23 -3.92 3.35
C GLN A 64 1.97 -2.76 2.68
N LEU A 65 1.47 -2.23 1.56
CA LEU A 65 2.00 -1.02 0.92
C LEU A 65 1.90 0.18 1.88
N LEU A 66 0.73 0.39 2.50
CA LEU A 66 0.52 1.44 3.50
C LEU A 66 1.40 1.24 4.74
N LYS A 67 1.59 0.00 5.17
CA LYS A 67 2.48 -0.31 6.30
C LYS A 67 3.96 -0.08 5.97
N THR A 68 4.39 -0.42 4.75
CA THR A 68 5.78 -0.27 4.31
C THR A 68 6.16 1.20 4.21
N ARG A 69 5.24 2.05 3.77
CA ARG A 69 5.37 3.52 3.80
C ARG A 69 6.69 4.02 3.22
N ALA A 70 6.88 3.78 1.92
CA ALA A 70 7.94 4.45 1.17
C ALA A 70 7.66 5.95 1.09
N ASP A 71 8.70 6.78 1.02
CA ASP A 71 8.57 8.24 0.99
C ASP A 71 7.82 8.71 -0.26
N VAL A 72 8.05 8.05 -1.40
CA VAL A 72 7.34 8.31 -2.65
C VAL A 72 6.78 7.01 -3.23
N THR A 73 5.47 6.95 -3.43
CA THR A 73 4.79 5.85 -4.14
C THR A 73 3.85 6.43 -5.17
N LEU A 74 4.12 6.21 -6.46
CA LEU A 74 3.33 6.79 -7.57
C LEU A 74 2.93 5.71 -8.58
N GLY A 75 1.66 5.67 -8.93
CA GLY A 75 1.11 4.75 -9.93
C GLY A 75 -0.41 4.73 -9.96
N GLY A 76 -0.99 3.76 -10.64
CA GLY A 76 -2.44 3.54 -10.69
C GLY A 76 -2.97 2.72 -9.50
N GLY A 77 -4.14 2.11 -9.66
CA GLY A 77 -4.67 1.12 -8.72
C GLY A 77 -5.53 1.70 -7.58
N ALA A 78 -6.10 2.89 -7.76
CA ALA A 78 -6.94 3.55 -6.75
C ALA A 78 -8.16 2.71 -6.30
N LYS A 79 -8.65 1.79 -7.14
CA LYS A 79 -9.82 0.94 -6.84
C LYS A 79 -9.64 0.16 -5.53
N SER A 80 -8.47 -0.46 -5.32
CA SER A 80 -8.20 -1.28 -4.12
C SER A 80 -8.19 -0.44 -2.84
N PHE A 81 -7.88 0.86 -2.93
CA PHE A 81 -7.88 1.75 -1.77
C PHE A 81 -9.29 2.10 -1.26
N ASN A 82 -10.33 1.86 -2.06
CA ASN A 82 -11.72 2.04 -1.63
C ASN A 82 -12.25 0.84 -0.83
N GLN A 83 -11.55 -0.29 -0.83
CA GLN A 83 -11.94 -1.43 -0.01
C GLN A 83 -11.75 -1.13 1.49
N LEU A 84 -12.57 -1.77 2.31
CA LEU A 84 -12.55 -1.58 3.76
C LEU A 84 -11.61 -2.57 4.43
N ALA A 85 -10.81 -2.11 5.39
CA ALA A 85 -10.05 -3.01 6.25
C ALA A 85 -11.00 -3.89 7.05
N LYS A 86 -10.73 -5.20 7.08
CA LYS A 86 -11.59 -6.20 7.74
C LYS A 86 -11.28 -6.38 9.23
N SER A 87 -10.11 -5.93 9.68
CA SER A 87 -9.63 -6.07 11.05
C SER A 87 -8.60 -4.97 11.38
N GLY A 88 -8.10 -4.95 12.61
CA GLY A 88 -7.10 -4.00 13.08
C GLY A 88 -7.67 -2.62 13.42
N GLU A 89 -6.78 -1.67 13.68
CA GLU A 89 -7.12 -0.28 14.08
C GLU A 89 -8.07 0.42 13.11
N TRP A 90 -7.95 0.11 11.82
CA TRP A 90 -8.70 0.76 10.74
C TRP A 90 -9.92 -0.03 10.30
N GLN A 91 -10.36 -1.02 11.08
CA GLN A 91 -11.50 -1.87 10.73
C GLN A 91 -12.74 -1.04 10.34
N GLY A 92 -13.33 -1.36 9.19
CA GLY A 92 -14.48 -0.66 8.63
C GLY A 92 -14.18 0.70 8.00
N LYS A 93 -12.92 1.14 7.97
CA LYS A 93 -12.47 2.31 7.20
C LYS A 93 -11.91 1.89 5.86
N SER A 94 -12.04 2.75 4.86
CA SER A 94 -11.37 2.52 3.58
C SER A 94 -9.86 2.62 3.75
N LEU A 95 -9.09 1.89 2.94
CA LEU A 95 -7.64 2.00 2.95
C LEU A 95 -7.16 3.40 2.54
N LYS A 96 -7.97 4.14 1.76
CA LYS A 96 -7.74 5.57 1.47
C LYS A 96 -7.88 6.42 2.73
N ASP A 97 -8.92 6.21 3.54
CA ASP A 97 -9.10 6.94 4.81
C ASP A 97 -7.99 6.60 5.80
N GLN A 98 -7.58 5.32 5.84
CA GLN A 98 -6.41 4.89 6.61
C GLN A 98 -5.15 5.64 6.15
N ALA A 99 -4.90 5.73 4.84
CA ALA A 99 -3.74 6.47 4.31
C ALA A 99 -3.79 7.95 4.75
N ALA A 100 -4.94 8.62 4.59
CA ALA A 100 -5.11 10.01 5.01
C ALA A 100 -4.87 10.19 6.52
N ALA A 101 -5.43 9.31 7.35
CA ALA A 101 -5.25 9.35 8.80
C ALA A 101 -3.81 9.05 9.23
N GLN A 102 -3.07 8.28 8.44
CA GLN A 102 -1.63 8.06 8.62
C GLN A 102 -0.77 9.19 8.02
N GLY A 103 -1.36 10.30 7.55
CA GLY A 103 -0.62 11.47 7.08
C GLY A 103 -0.05 11.34 5.66
N TYR A 104 -0.56 10.42 4.84
CA TYR A 104 -0.19 10.37 3.42
C TYR A 104 -0.71 11.59 2.68
N GLN A 105 0.12 12.13 1.78
CA GLN A 105 -0.29 13.11 0.78
C GLN A 105 -0.86 12.36 -0.44
N TRP A 106 -2.16 12.49 -0.67
CA TRP A 106 -2.84 11.84 -1.79
C TRP A 106 -2.95 12.80 -2.97
N VAL A 107 -2.31 12.44 -4.09
CA VAL A 107 -2.39 13.19 -5.35
C VAL A 107 -2.99 12.31 -6.44
N SER A 108 -3.75 12.92 -7.34
CA SER A 108 -4.56 12.24 -8.36
C SER A 108 -4.40 12.82 -9.76
N ASN A 109 -3.70 13.94 -9.90
CA ASN A 109 -3.41 14.60 -11.17
C ASN A 109 -2.05 15.30 -11.15
N ALA A 110 -1.63 15.81 -12.31
CA ALA A 110 -0.33 16.43 -12.50
C ALA A 110 -0.15 17.71 -11.65
N ASP A 111 -1.19 18.54 -11.54
CA ASP A 111 -1.12 19.80 -10.81
C ASP A 111 -0.96 19.56 -9.30
N GLU A 112 -1.72 18.61 -8.75
CA GLU A 112 -1.58 18.16 -7.36
C GLU A 112 -0.19 17.59 -7.08
N LEU A 113 0.34 16.76 -7.99
CA LEU A 113 1.69 16.20 -7.86
C LEU A 113 2.75 17.31 -7.90
N GLN A 114 2.62 18.30 -8.78
CA GLN A 114 3.56 19.41 -8.90
C GLN A 114 3.53 20.34 -7.68
N ALA A 115 2.41 20.41 -6.96
CA ALA A 115 2.26 21.22 -5.75
C ALA A 115 2.93 20.61 -4.51
N VAL A 116 3.33 19.33 -4.53
CA VAL A 116 4.00 18.67 -3.40
C VAL A 116 5.43 19.19 -3.26
N THR A 117 5.75 19.76 -2.10
CA THR A 117 7.08 20.34 -1.80
C THR A 117 7.91 19.50 -0.82
N LEU A 118 7.30 18.51 -0.18
CA LEU A 118 7.95 17.61 0.76
C LEU A 118 7.37 16.20 0.60
N ALA A 119 8.24 15.20 0.47
CA ALA A 119 7.88 13.79 0.55
C ALA A 119 8.67 13.15 1.68
N ASN A 120 7.96 12.65 2.69
CA ASN A 120 8.54 12.04 3.88
C ASN A 120 7.58 11.01 4.50
N GLN A 121 8.09 10.30 5.50
CA GLN A 121 7.36 9.35 6.33
C GLN A 121 6.78 10.02 7.57
#